data_AF-A0A1H5UWC1-F1
#
_entry.id   AF-A0A1H5UWC1-F1
#
_cell.length_a   1.000
_cell.length_b   1.000
_cell.length_c   1.000
_cell.angle_alpha   90.00
_cell.angle_beta   90.00
_cell.angle_gamma   90.00
#
_symmetry.space_group_name_H-M   'P 1'
#
loop_
_entity.id
_entity.type
_entity.pdbx_description
1 polymer ?
#
loop_
_entity_poly.entity_id
_entity_poly.type
_entity_poly.pdbx_seq_one_letter_code
_entity_poly.pdbx_strand_id
1 'polypeptide(L)' 'MNTISAFNSGVQAFQTASNQIEQSAQNIAQQTTGLASDAAPSLEESLISQTEAKTYALAGVKVVQSADEVLGTLLDISV' A
#
# COMPACT_ATOMS: atom_id res chain seq x y z
N MET A 1 5.29 -9.11 -22.33
CA MET A 1 5.09 -7.66 -22.15
C MET A 1 4.15 -7.29 -20.99
N ASN A 2 3.85 -8.18 -20.01
CA ASN A 2 2.84 -7.92 -18.95
C ASN A 2 3.38 -7.96 -17.50
N THR A 3 4.61 -8.43 -17.27
CA THR A 3 5.21 -8.52 -15.92
C THR A 3 5.83 -7.19 -15.48
N ILE A 4 6.39 -6.41 -16.42
CA ILE A 4 6.97 -5.09 -16.16
C ILE A 4 5.89 -4.06 -15.81
N SER A 5 4.70 -4.13 -16.43
CA SER A 5 3.58 -3.25 -16.10
C SER A 5 2.97 -3.58 -14.75
N ALA A 6 2.86 -4.86 -14.40
CA ALA A 6 2.38 -5.33 -13.10
C ALA A 6 3.32 -4.92 -11.96
N PHE A 7 4.64 -5.04 -12.16
CA PHE A 7 5.65 -4.56 -11.22
C PHE A 7 5.56 -3.03 -11.00
N ASN A 8 5.50 -2.25 -12.08
CA ASN A 8 5.40 -0.79 -11.99
C ASN A 8 4.09 -0.37 -11.28
N SER A 9 2.98 -1.05 -11.58
CA SER A 9 1.69 -0.81 -10.92
C SER A 9 1.72 -1.18 -9.43
N GLY A 10 2.43 -2.26 -9.07
CA GLY A 10 2.62 -2.68 -7.68
C GLY A 10 3.46 -1.68 -6.88
N VAL A 11 4.52 -1.13 -7.47
CA VAL A 11 5.35 -0.08 -6.86
C VAL A 11 4.59 1.22 -6.71
N GLN A 12 3.82 1.64 -7.72
CA GLN A 12 2.98 2.84 -7.64
C GLN A 12 1.86 2.68 -6.59
N ALA A 13 1.22 1.52 -6.52
CA ALA A 13 0.21 1.21 -5.51
C ALA A 13 0.82 1.25 -4.11
N PHE A 14 2.03 0.71 -3.94
CA PHE A 14 2.75 0.73 -2.67
C PHE A 14 3.13 2.16 -2.23
N GLN A 15 3.62 3.00 -3.15
CA GLN A 15 3.93 4.41 -2.86
C GLN A 15 2.68 5.20 -2.47
N THR A 16 1.59 5.03 -3.21
CA THR A 16 0.31 5.68 -2.93
C THR A 16 -0.24 5.25 -1.57
N ALA A 17 -0.22 3.94 -1.29
CA ALA A 17 -0.63 3.39 -0.01
C ALA A 17 0.24 3.90 1.14
N SER A 18 1.56 4.04 0.94
CA SER A 18 2.47 4.56 1.97
C SER A 18 2.13 6.01 2.35
N ASN A 19 1.88 6.87 1.35
CA ASN A 19 1.44 8.25 1.57
C ASN A 19 0.10 8.31 2.31
N GLN A 20 -0.84 7.43 1.95
CA GLN A 20 -2.15 7.34 2.59
C GLN A 20 -2.05 6.87 4.05
N ILE A 21 -1.21 5.87 4.33
CA ILE A 21 -0.94 5.39 5.70
C ILE A 21 -0.38 6.51 6.56
N GLU A 22 0.55 7.29 6.03
CA GLU A 22 1.18 8.38 6.78
C GLU A 22 0.18 9.49 7.13
N GLN A 23 -0.69 9.89 6.19
CA GLN A 23 -1.76 10.84 6.46
C GLN A 23 -2.77 10.30 7.48
N SER A 24 -3.22 9.06 7.32
CA SER A 24 -4.14 8.43 8.27
C SER A 24 -3.53 8.27 9.66
N ALA A 25 -2.23 7.95 9.76
CA ALA A 25 -1.51 7.88 11.02
C ALA A 25 -1.40 9.25 11.72
N GLN A 26 -1.18 10.33 10.96
CA GLN A 26 -1.19 11.69 11.50
C GLN A 26 -2.57 12.07 12.04
N ASN A 27 -3.64 11.75 11.31
CA ASN A 27 -5.02 11.99 11.75
C ASN A 27 -5.34 11.22 13.04
N ILE A 28 -4.97 9.93 13.12
CA ILE A 28 -5.12 9.10 14.32
C ILE A 28 -4.36 9.73 15.50
N ALA A 29 -3.11 10.14 15.31
CA ALA A 29 -2.31 10.75 16.38
C ALA A 29 -2.91 12.06 16.89
N GLN A 30 -3.42 12.91 15.99
CA GLN A 30 -4.10 14.16 16.35
C GLN A 30 -5.41 13.91 17.11
N GLN A 31 -6.16 12.87 16.74
CA GLN A 31 -7.37 12.47 17.45
C GLN A 31 -7.09 11.88 18.83
N THR A 32 -6.05 11.04 18.94
CA THR A 32 -5.67 10.41 20.21
C THR A 32 -5.15 11.45 21.22
N THR A 33 -4.60 12.56 20.75
CA THR A 33 -4.12 13.68 21.58
C THR A 33 -5.20 14.72 21.87
N GLY A 34 -6.42 14.57 21.34
CA GLY A 34 -7.53 15.50 21.54
C GLY A 34 -7.35 16.85 20.82
N LEU A 35 -6.41 16.94 19.88
CA LEU A 35 -6.12 18.14 19.08
C LEU A 35 -6.94 18.18 17.77
N ALA A 36 -7.75 17.14 17.51
CA ALA A 36 -8.55 17.05 16.31
C ALA A 36 -9.66 18.11 16.28
N SER A 37 -9.70 18.87 15.18
CA SER A 37 -10.80 19.79 14.88
C SER A 37 -12.02 19.02 14.34
N ASP A 38 -13.22 19.58 14.47
CA ASP A 38 -14.50 19.00 14.01
C ASP A 38 -14.56 18.72 12.49
N ALA A 39 -13.61 19.27 11.72
CA ALA A 39 -13.42 19.02 10.29
C ALA A 39 -12.51 17.81 9.97
N ALA A 40 -11.89 17.19 10.98
CA ALA A 40 -11.04 16.01 10.80
C ALA A 40 -11.90 14.73 10.62
N PRO A 41 -11.48 13.79 9.76
CA PRO A 41 -12.17 12.50 9.62
C PRO A 41 -12.22 11.78 10.96
N SER A 42 -13.27 11.00 11.24
CA SER A 42 -13.40 10.30 12.52
C SER A 42 -12.26 9.28 12.71
N LEU A 43 -12.05 8.84 13.96
CA LEU A 43 -11.01 7.88 14.28
C LEU A 43 -11.25 6.55 13.57
N GLU A 44 -12.52 6.14 13.50
CA GLU A 44 -12.95 4.94 12.79
C GLU A 44 -12.61 5.04 11.30
N GLU A 45 -12.91 6.17 10.65
CA GLU A 45 -12.59 6.42 9.24
C GLU A 45 -11.07 6.41 8.99
N SER A 46 -10.30 7.01 9.90
CA SER A 46 -8.84 7.02 9.81
C SER A 46 -8.23 5.62 9.98
N LEU A 47 -8.81 4.78 10.84
CA LEU A 47 -8.40 3.37 11.01
C LEU A 47 -8.79 2.50 9.81
N ILE A 48 -9.98 2.73 9.24
CA ILE A 48 -10.44 2.03 8.04
C ILE A 48 -9.53 2.38 6.85
N SER A 49 -9.30 3.67 6.59
CA SER A 49 -8.41 4.12 5.52
C SER A 49 -6.98 3.60 5.69
N GLN A 50 -6.45 3.55 6.92
CA GLN A 50 -5.15 2.94 7.19
C GLN A 50 -5.14 1.44 6.85
N THR A 51 -6.21 0.72 7.20
CA THR A 51 -6.34 -0.73 6.93
C THR A 51 -6.46 -1.02 5.44
N GLU A 52 -7.23 -0.19 4.72
CA GLU A 52 -7.38 -0.25 3.28
C GLU A 52 -6.03 -0.01 2.60
N ALA A 53 -5.34 1.09 2.96
CA ALA A 53 -4.03 1.41 2.42
C ALA A 53 -3.01 0.30 2.69
N LYS A 54 -2.99 -0.27 3.91
CA LYS A 54 -2.15 -1.44 4.23
C LYS A 54 -2.46 -2.63 3.32
N THR A 55 -3.73 -2.91 3.06
CA THR A 55 -4.15 -4.02 2.19
C THR A 55 -3.70 -3.80 0.75
N TYR A 56 -3.85 -2.58 0.21
CA TYR A 56 -3.36 -2.23 -1.11
C TYR A 56 -1.84 -2.30 -1.22
N ALA A 57 -1.10 -1.86 -0.20
CA ALA A 57 0.35 -2.00 -0.13
C ALA A 57 0.77 -3.48 -0.19
N LEU A 58 0.12 -4.33 0.62
CA LEU A 58 0.40 -5.78 0.63
C LEU A 58 0.08 -6.43 -0.71
N ALA A 59 -1.03 -6.06 -1.35
CA ALA A 59 -1.38 -6.54 -2.67
C ALA A 59 -0.35 -6.12 -3.73
N GLY A 60 0.12 -4.87 -3.68
CA GLY A 60 1.19 -4.38 -4.56
C GLY A 60 2.50 -5.16 -4.40
N VAL A 61 2.91 -5.43 -3.16
CA VAL A 61 4.08 -6.28 -2.86
C VAL A 61 3.87 -7.72 -3.35
N LYS A 62 2.67 -8.28 -3.19
CA LYS A 62 2.33 -9.62 -3.67
C LYS A 62 2.45 -9.73 -5.20
N VAL A 63 2.00 -8.71 -5.94
CA VAL A 63 2.13 -8.66 -7.40
C VAL A 63 3.59 -8.58 -7.82
N VAL A 64 4.39 -7.76 -7.14
CA VAL A 64 5.83 -7.66 -7.37
C VAL A 64 6.51 -9.01 -7.11
N GLN A 65 6.17 -9.68 -6.01
CA GLN A 65 6.70 -11.00 -5.67
C GLN A 65 6.32 -12.06 -6.70
N SER A 66 5.06 -12.11 -7.13
CA SER A 66 4.63 -13.05 -8.17
C SER A 66 5.26 -12.74 -9.53
N ALA A 67 5.52 -11.47 -9.85
CA ALA A 67 6.28 -11.10 -11.04
C ALA A 67 7.74 -11.60 -10.96
N ASP A 68 8.36 -11.54 -9.79
CA ASP A 68 9.72 -12.06 -9.53
C ASP A 68 9.77 -13.59 -9.60
N GLU A 69 8.79 -14.30 -9.02
CA GLU A 69 8.67 -15.77 -9.15
C GLU A 69 8.50 -16.21 -10.62
N VAL A 70 7.69 -15.50 -11.41
CA VAL A 70 7.54 -15.78 -12.84
C VAL A 70 8.84 -15.52 -13.61
N LEU A 71 9.61 -14.48 -13.24
CA LEU A 71 10.93 -14.24 -13.84
C LEU A 71 11.95 -15.30 -13.43
N GLY A 72 11.97 -15.69 -12.17
CA GLY A 72 12.86 -16.74 -11.64
C GLY A 72 12.61 -18.09 -12.31
N THR A 73 11.34 -18.47 -12.48
CA THR A 73 10.98 -19.70 -13.21
C THR A 73 11.36 -19.64 -14.69
N LEU A 74 11.23 -18.50 -15.37
CA LEU A 74 11.70 -18.35 -16.76
C LEU A 74 13.23 -18.47 -16.89
N LEU A 75 14.00 -18.00 -15.89
CA LEU A 75 15.46 -18.15 -15.84
C LEU A 75 15.88 -19.61 -15.61
N ASP A 76 15.16 -20.35 -14.75
CA ASP A 76 15.43 -21.77 -14.44
C ASP A 76 15.24 -22.69 -15.66
N ILE A 77 14.36 -22.31 -16.60
CA ILE A 77 14.13 -23.06 -17.85
C ILE A 77 15.16 -22.68 -18.94
N SER A 78 15.89 -21.58 -18.76
CA SER A 78 16.83 -21.03 -19.75
C SER A 78 18.29 -21.48 -19.56
N VAL A 79 18.56 -22.38 -18.60
CA VAL A 79 19.89 -22.96 -18.31
C VAL A 79 20.02 -24.42 -18.76
#